data_AF-A0A2G1LPA5-F1
#
_entry.id   AF-A0A2G1LPA5-F1
#
_cell.length_a   1.000
_cell.length_b   1.000
_cell.length_c   1.000
_cell.angle_alpha   90.00
_cell.angle_beta   90.00
_cell.angle_gamma   90.00
#
_symmetry.space_group_name_H-M   'P 1'
#
loop_
_entity.id
_entity.type
_entity.pdbx_description
1 polymer ?
#
loop_
_entity_poly.entity_id
_entity_poly.type
_entity_poly.pdbx_seq_one_letter_code
_entity_poly.pdbx_strand_id
1 'polypeptide(L)'
;MLRDARAGVKVTAPKSPATAPAGPLRIHDTSRENAGARKIRDGIRKLLGDQVYDQWIAPSRLDVQGDKLTLVAISAFASNYQRDNFANDIARAMHAVLGPDAELRFHHERPPA
;
A
#
# COMPACT_ATOMS: atom_id res chain seq x y z
N MET A 1 48.16 -6.19 -24.18
CA MET A 1 47.05 -5.24 -23.92
C MET A 1 45.73 -5.98 -24.01
N LEU A 2 44.89 -5.71 -23.01
CA LEU A 2 43.58 -6.27 -22.68
C LEU A 2 42.53 -6.06 -23.79
N ARG A 3 41.59 -6.99 -23.96
CA ARG A 3 40.18 -6.72 -24.35
C ARG A 3 39.32 -7.99 -24.27
N ASP A 4 38.84 -8.27 -23.07
CA ASP A 4 37.56 -8.95 -22.86
C ASP A 4 36.42 -8.04 -23.34
N ALA A 5 35.48 -8.58 -24.14
CA ALA A 5 34.23 -7.91 -24.45
C ALA A 5 33.07 -8.89 -24.21
N ARG A 6 32.25 -8.50 -23.23
CA ARG A 6 31.25 -9.27 -22.48
C ARG A 6 30.08 -9.77 -23.33
N ALA A 7 29.58 -10.93 -22.90
CA ALA A 7 28.34 -11.56 -23.32
C ALA A 7 27.14 -10.59 -23.29
N GLY A 8 26.39 -10.57 -24.40
CA GLY A 8 25.10 -9.90 -24.49
C GLY A 8 24.04 -10.67 -23.71
N VAL A 9 23.79 -10.27 -22.47
CA VAL A 9 22.59 -10.68 -21.72
C VAL A 9 21.43 -9.86 -22.27
N LYS A 10 20.60 -10.48 -23.12
CA LYS A 10 19.28 -9.95 -23.45
C LYS A 10 18.41 -10.07 -22.20
N VAL A 11 18.33 -9.00 -21.42
CA VAL A 11 17.32 -8.86 -20.36
C VAL A 11 15.97 -8.70 -21.07
N THR A 12 15.24 -9.80 -21.24
CA THR A 12 13.80 -9.74 -21.48
C THR A 12 13.15 -9.13 -20.25
N ALA A 13 12.63 -7.90 -20.40
CA ALA A 13 11.80 -7.27 -19.40
C ALA A 13 10.68 -8.26 -18.97
N PRO A 14 10.39 -8.40 -17.66
CA PRO A 14 9.24 -9.18 -17.26
C PRO A 14 8.00 -8.55 -17.89
N LYS A 15 7.29 -9.37 -18.65
CA LYS A 15 6.00 -9.07 -19.28
C LYS A 15 5.09 -8.52 -18.18
N SER A 16 4.81 -7.22 -18.21
CA SER A 16 3.83 -6.58 -17.33
C SER A 16 2.57 -7.45 -17.31
N PRO A 17 2.11 -7.93 -16.14
CA PRO A 17 0.88 -8.69 -16.11
C PRO A 17 -0.25 -7.76 -16.56
N ALA A 18 -0.94 -8.28 -17.56
CA ALA A 18 -2.16 -7.84 -18.20
C ALA A 18 -2.91 -6.66 -17.56
N THR A 19 -3.27 -5.72 -18.44
CA THR A 19 -4.43 -4.82 -18.38
C THR A 19 -5.51 -5.35 -17.43
N ALA A 20 -5.57 -4.78 -16.21
CA ALA A 20 -6.72 -4.99 -15.35
C ALA A 20 -7.96 -4.41 -16.06
N PRO A 21 -9.11 -5.11 -16.06
CA PRO A 21 -10.32 -4.56 -16.66
C PRO A 21 -10.65 -3.25 -15.96
N ALA A 22 -10.93 -2.21 -16.75
CA ALA A 22 -11.36 -0.89 -16.30
C ALA A 22 -12.78 -0.92 -15.73
N GLY A 23 -13.05 -1.81 -14.79
CA GLY A 23 -14.15 -1.62 -13.86
C GLY A 23 -13.89 -0.36 -13.03
N PRO A 24 -14.93 0.29 -12.49
CA PRO A 24 -14.72 1.40 -11.56
C PRO A 24 -13.74 0.94 -10.49
N LEU A 25 -12.72 1.76 -10.21
CA LEU A 25 -11.77 1.49 -9.14
C LEU A 25 -12.61 1.13 -7.91
N ARG A 26 -12.50 -0.12 -7.46
CA ARG A 26 -13.16 -0.55 -6.23
C ARG A 26 -12.46 0.23 -5.13
N ILE A 27 -13.04 1.35 -4.74
CA ILE A 27 -12.58 2.18 -3.62
C ILE A 27 -13.38 1.73 -2.42
N HIS A 28 -12.70 1.48 -1.30
CA HIS A 28 -13.39 1.11 -0.08
C HIS A 28 -14.21 2.25 0.48
N ASP A 29 -15.35 1.89 1.07
CA ASP A 29 -16.12 2.83 1.88
C ASP A 29 -15.33 3.18 3.15
N THR A 30 -14.87 4.43 3.21
CA THR A 30 -14.13 5.01 4.33
C THR A 30 -15.04 5.71 5.34
N SER A 31 -16.37 5.65 5.17
CA SER A 31 -17.34 6.29 6.07
C SER A 31 -17.23 5.82 7.52
N ARG A 32 -16.71 4.61 7.74
CA ARG A 32 -16.52 3.99 9.06
C ARG A 32 -15.20 4.36 9.74
N GLU A 33 -14.35 5.16 9.10
CA GLU A 33 -13.06 5.55 9.64
C GLU A 33 -13.19 6.59 10.75
N ASN A 34 -12.54 6.32 11.88
CA ASN A 34 -12.50 7.23 13.03
C ASN A 34 -11.48 8.37 12.85
N ALA A 35 -11.46 9.32 13.80
CA ALA A 35 -10.54 10.45 13.76
C ALA A 35 -9.05 10.04 13.76
N GLY A 36 -8.71 8.88 14.32
CA GLY A 36 -7.35 8.32 14.28
C GLY A 36 -6.95 7.93 12.87
N ALA A 37 -7.81 7.19 12.16
CA ALA A 37 -7.57 6.80 10.77
C ALA A 37 -7.35 8.01 9.85
N ARG A 38 -8.10 9.11 10.03
CA ARG A 38 -7.90 10.36 9.28
C ARG A 38 -6.52 10.98 9.50
N LYS A 39 -6.08 11.10 10.76
CA LYS A 39 -4.73 11.61 11.10
C LYS A 39 -3.63 10.74 10.50
N ILE A 40 -3.81 9.42 10.54
CA ILE A 40 -2.86 8.48 9.94
C ILE A 40 -2.82 8.67 8.42
N ARG A 41 -3.96 8.80 7.75
CA ARG A 41 -4.02 9.11 6.31
C ARG A 41 -3.26 10.37 5.95
N ASP A 42 -3.44 11.45 6.70
CA ASP A 42 -2.72 12.71 6.46
C ASP A 42 -1.21 12.52 6.64
N GLY A 43 -0.79 11.74 7.63
CA GLY A 43 0.61 11.36 7.84
C GLY A 43 1.18 10.55 6.66
N ILE A 44 0.46 9.53 6.21
CA ILE A 44 0.87 8.70 5.06
C ILE A 44 0.97 9.57 3.80
N ARG A 45 -0.01 10.44 3.56
CA ARG A 45 -0.03 11.36 2.41
C ARG A 45 1.20 12.29 2.40
N LYS A 46 1.57 12.84 3.56
CA LYS A 46 2.76 13.69 3.70
C LYS A 46 4.07 12.93 3.44
N LEU A 47 4.13 11.65 3.81
CA LEU A 47 5.34 10.83 3.64
C LEU A 47 5.51 10.33 2.21
N LEU A 48 4.43 9.87 1.58
CA LEU A 48 4.47 9.26 0.24
C LEU A 48 4.28 10.27 -0.91
N GLY A 49 3.68 11.42 -0.62
CA GLY A 49 3.22 12.38 -1.63
C GLY A 49 1.87 12.01 -2.24
N ASP A 50 1.20 13.01 -2.81
CA ASP A 50 -0.19 12.92 -3.26
C ASP A 50 -0.41 11.82 -4.30
N GLN A 51 0.46 11.75 -5.32
CA GLN A 51 0.30 10.78 -6.41
C GLN A 51 0.36 9.33 -5.92
N VAL A 52 1.35 8.98 -5.09
CA VAL A 52 1.50 7.62 -4.56
C VAL A 52 0.37 7.31 -3.59
N TYR A 53 0.00 8.28 -2.74
CA TYR A 53 -1.11 8.14 -1.82
C TYR A 53 -2.43 7.87 -2.55
N ASP A 54 -2.79 8.70 -3.52
CA ASP A 54 -4.06 8.60 -4.24
C ASP A 54 -4.16 7.30 -5.04
N GLN A 55 -3.04 6.80 -5.56
CA GLN A 55 -3.00 5.54 -6.31
C GLN A 55 -3.07 4.31 -5.41
N TRP A 56 -2.29 4.28 -4.33
CA TRP A 56 -2.04 3.05 -3.58
C TRP A 56 -2.71 3.00 -2.21
N ILE A 57 -2.93 4.13 -1.55
CA ILE A 57 -3.41 4.16 -0.17
C ILE A 57 -4.87 4.62 -0.11
N ALA A 58 -5.23 5.68 -0.84
CA ALA A 58 -6.59 6.23 -0.85
C ALA A 58 -7.69 5.17 -1.11
N PRO A 59 -7.50 4.20 -2.04
CA PRO A 59 -8.52 3.17 -2.30
C PRO A 59 -8.69 2.15 -1.16
N SER A 60 -7.72 2.07 -0.24
CA SER A 60 -7.72 1.12 0.88
C SER A 60 -8.56 1.66 2.05
N ARG A 61 -9.02 0.78 2.96
CA ARG A 61 -9.67 1.18 4.22
C ARG A 61 -8.67 1.05 5.36
N LEU A 62 -8.70 2.00 6.31
CA LEU A 62 -7.91 1.93 7.53
C LEU A 62 -8.82 1.62 8.73
N ASP A 63 -8.72 0.41 9.25
CA ASP A 63 -9.43 -0.02 10.45
C ASP A 63 -8.51 0.17 11.66
N VAL A 64 -8.81 1.17 12.50
CA VAL A 64 -8.09 1.44 13.75
C VAL A 64 -8.88 0.87 14.93
N GLN A 65 -8.25 -0.04 15.68
CA GLN A 65 -8.81 -0.67 16.88
C GLN A 65 -7.76 -0.67 17.99
N GLY A 66 -7.90 0.24 18.96
CA GLY A 66 -6.90 0.41 20.02
C GLY A 66 -5.54 0.85 19.47
N ASP A 67 -4.51 0.05 19.75
CA ASP A 67 -3.13 0.19 19.27
C ASP A 67 -2.88 -0.51 17.92
N LYS A 68 -3.91 -1.06 17.28
CA LYS A 68 -3.77 -1.76 16.00
C LYS A 68 -4.32 -0.95 14.83
N LEU A 69 -3.52 -0.85 13.76
CA LEU A 69 -3.97 -0.41 12.45
C LEU A 69 -4.03 -1.60 11.50
N THR A 70 -5.19 -1.81 10.87
CA THR A 70 -5.34 -2.75 9.76
C THR A 70 -5.62 -1.99 8.46
N LEU A 71 -4.70 -2.08 7.51
CA LEU A 71 -4.91 -1.56 6.16
C LEU A 71 -5.53 -2.66 5.30
N VAL A 72 -6.77 -2.45 4.89
CA VAL A 72 -7.54 -3.37 4.04
C VAL A 72 -7.45 -2.89 2.61
N ALA A 73 -6.69 -3.60 1.79
CA ALA A 73 -6.51 -3.30 0.38
C ALA A 73 -7.67 -3.85 -0.46
N ILE A 74 -7.78 -3.33 -1.67
CA ILE A 74 -8.83 -3.69 -2.64
C ILE A 74 -8.56 -5.04 -3.33
N SER A 75 -7.34 -5.56 -3.20
CA SER A 75 -6.91 -6.85 -3.75
C SER A 75 -5.69 -7.39 -3.02
N ALA A 76 -5.44 -8.71 -3.16
CA ALA A 76 -4.24 -9.34 -2.62
C ALA A 76 -2.95 -8.73 -3.19
N PHE A 77 -2.94 -8.41 -4.49
CA PHE A 77 -1.82 -7.74 -5.13
C PHE A 77 -1.52 -6.38 -4.50
N ALA A 78 -2.55 -5.53 -4.34
CA ALA A 78 -2.38 -4.23 -3.70
C ALA A 78 -1.88 -4.38 -2.25
N SER A 79 -2.44 -5.31 -1.48
CA SER A 79 -2.02 -5.58 -0.09
C SER A 79 -0.53 -5.95 0.02
N ASN A 80 -0.06 -6.84 -0.87
CA ASN A 80 1.34 -7.25 -0.89
C ASN A 80 2.23 -6.09 -1.36
N TYR A 81 1.85 -5.38 -2.42
CA TYR A 81 2.61 -4.23 -2.91
C TYR A 81 2.75 -3.13 -1.84
N GLN A 82 1.67 -2.82 -1.12
CA GLN A 82 1.70 -1.84 -0.02
C GLN A 82 2.59 -2.30 1.13
N ARG A 83 2.53 -3.58 1.50
CA ARG A 83 3.40 -4.16 2.53
C ARG A 83 4.87 -4.05 2.14
N ASP A 84 5.20 -4.42 0.91
CA ASP A 84 6.58 -4.53 0.47
C ASP A 84 7.23 -3.15 0.22
N ASN A 85 6.44 -2.16 -0.22
CA ASN A 85 6.97 -0.86 -0.65
C ASN A 85 6.72 0.27 0.36
N PHE A 86 5.65 0.21 1.16
CA PHE A 86 5.18 1.35 1.96
C PHE A 86 5.01 1.04 3.45
N ALA A 87 5.27 -0.18 3.91
CA ALA A 87 5.05 -0.55 5.32
C ALA A 87 5.81 0.35 6.30
N ASN A 88 7.04 0.76 5.97
CA ASN A 88 7.82 1.64 6.84
C ASN A 88 7.18 3.02 6.99
N ASP A 89 6.74 3.64 5.90
CA ASP A 89 6.11 4.97 5.95
C ASP A 89 4.71 4.91 6.59
N ILE A 90 3.96 3.85 6.33
CA ILE A 90 2.67 3.61 6.98
C ILE A 90 2.86 3.41 8.49
N ALA A 91 3.85 2.62 8.91
CA ALA A 91 4.18 2.41 10.31
C ALA A 91 4.60 3.71 10.98
N ARG A 92 5.45 4.53 10.34
CA ARG A 92 5.84 5.85 10.87
C ARG A 92 4.65 6.77 11.10
N ALA A 93 3.72 6.85 10.14
CA ALA A 93 2.50 7.65 10.28
C ALA A 93 1.58 7.10 11.39
N MET A 94 1.44 5.76 11.47
CA MET A 94 0.68 5.08 12.52
C MET A 94 1.26 5.37 13.91
N HIS A 95 2.57 5.19 14.11
CA HIS A 95 3.22 5.35 15.41
C HIS A 95 3.16 6.79 15.93
N ALA A 96 3.15 7.78 15.05
CA ALA A 96 2.95 9.18 15.42
C ALA A 96 1.55 9.45 16.01
N VAL A 97 0.56 8.59 15.74
CA VAL A 97 -0.83 8.75 16.19
C VAL A 97 -1.19 7.77 17.32
N LEU A 98 -0.78 6.51 17.20
CA LEU A 98 -1.17 5.42 18.10
C LEU A 98 -0.08 5.04 19.12
N GLY A 99 1.16 5.52 18.92
CA GLY A 99 2.30 5.19 19.77
C GLY A 99 3.27 4.17 19.15
N PRO A 100 4.49 4.05 19.71
CA PRO A 100 5.58 3.26 19.12
C PRO A 100 5.31 1.75 19.09
N ASP A 101 4.46 1.25 19.99
CA ASP A 101 4.17 -0.19 20.11
C ASP A 101 2.97 -0.63 19.26
N ALA A 102 2.38 0.30 18.50
CA ALA A 102 1.22 0.03 17.68
C ALA A 102 1.50 -1.04 16.60
N GLU A 103 0.55 -1.94 16.37
CA GLU A 103 0.70 -3.04 15.42
C GLU A 103 0.10 -2.69 14.05
N LEU A 104 0.91 -2.84 12.99
CA LEU A 104 0.46 -2.68 11.60
C LEU A 104 0.14 -4.03 10.95
N ARG A 105 -1.07 -4.17 10.41
CA ARG A 105 -1.49 -5.34 9.63
C ARG A 105 -1.96 -4.97 8.22
N PHE A 106 -1.71 -5.87 7.28
CA PHE A 106 -2.17 -5.78 5.90
C PHE A 106 -3.16 -6.90 5.60
N HIS A 107 -4.35 -6.52 5.16
CA HIS A 107 -5.40 -7.42 4.70
C HIS A 107 -5.86 -7.01 3.30
N HIS A 108 -6.65 -7.86 2.66
CA HIS A 108 -7.41 -7.52 1.46
C HIS A 108 -8.82 -8.07 1.58
N GLU A 109 -9.75 -7.51 0.83
CA GLU A 109 -11.11 -8.06 0.76
C GLU A 109 -11.07 -9.49 0.20
N ARG A 110 -11.71 -10.40 0.93
CA ARG A 110 -12.10 -11.69 0.37
C ARG A 110 -13.41 -11.46 -0.41
N PRO A 111 -13.53 -11.94 -1.65
CA PRO A 111 -14.81 -11.88 -2.35
C PRO A 111 -15.88 -12.57 -1.50
N PRO A 112 -17.12 -12.05 -1.46
CA PRO A 112 -18.22 -12.77 -0.85
C PRO A 112 -18.37 -14.13 -1.56
N ALA A 113 -18.43 -15.20 -0.77
CA ALA A 113 -18.64 -16.56 -1.23
C ALA A 113 -20.04 -16.75 -1.83
#